data_AF-A0A957P7J5-F1
#
_entry.id   AF-A0A957P7J5-F1
#
_cell.length_a   1.000
_cell.length_b   1.000
_cell.length_c   1.000
_cell.angle_alpha   90.00
_cell.angle_beta   90.00
_cell.angle_gamma   90.00
#
_symmetry.space_group_name_H-M   'P 1'
#
loop_
_entity.id
_entity.type
_entity.pdbx_description
1 polymer ?
#
loop_
_entity_poly.entity_id
_entity_poly.type
_entity_poly.pdbx_seq_one_letter_code
_entity_poly.pdbx_strand_id
1 'polypeptide(L)'
;QALHSALNELHWRTPARGGDTLRLMILVADAPPHLDYGWEDFSYDTDMIEAAQRGVKIFPVGASGLDEQGEYIFRQLAQFTGGKFIFLTYEDGDDPRSGPGTETSHDVENYSVNTLDKLIVRLVRGELAKLRQPVAAQSTATQAQAQPTPIPQPALEPVSCTVNLRENQNDCGDIQAVEYIDMTAGDRSRLPGQAVVKLNLDPRRTGYVRVRFDVQYGDVPSGVSLHLGDSAFGDGWGGDGGEPGRNAEAVLIDGDLLVYGSDGVPAGQALDGRRELAEYKDVVR
;
A
#
# COMPACT_ATOMS: atom_id res chain seq x y z
N GLN A 1 -8.85 -6.14 13.40
CA GLN A 1 -9.95 -7.14 13.35
C GLN A 1 -11.23 -6.63 12.66
N ALA A 2 -11.93 -5.60 13.17
CA ALA A 2 -13.23 -5.21 12.60
C ALA A 2 -13.19 -4.80 11.11
N LEU A 3 -12.15 -4.06 10.70
CA LEU A 3 -11.89 -3.74 9.29
C LEU A 3 -11.73 -5.01 8.45
N HIS A 4 -10.85 -5.91 8.89
CA HIS A 4 -10.59 -7.19 8.25
C HIS A 4 -11.88 -8.00 8.05
N SER A 5 -12.64 -8.24 9.11
CA SER A 5 -13.88 -9.01 9.04
C SER A 5 -14.91 -8.34 8.11
N ALA A 6 -15.04 -7.01 8.15
CA ALA A 6 -15.94 -6.29 7.26
C ALA A 6 -15.53 -6.42 5.78
N LEU A 7 -14.22 -6.45 5.50
CA LEU A 7 -13.69 -6.58 4.15
C LEU A 7 -13.78 -8.02 3.62
N ASN A 8 -13.47 -9.00 4.46
CA ASN A 8 -13.19 -10.37 4.05
C ASN A 8 -14.28 -11.39 4.39
N GLU A 9 -15.04 -11.17 5.46
CA GLU A 9 -16.09 -12.10 5.88
C GLU A 9 -17.48 -11.69 5.37
N LEU A 10 -17.68 -10.42 5.01
CA LEU A 10 -18.92 -9.96 4.40
C LEU A 10 -19.00 -10.31 2.91
N HIS A 11 -20.19 -10.67 2.46
CA HIS A 11 -20.46 -10.98 1.05
C HIS A 11 -20.67 -9.71 0.21
N TRP A 12 -19.58 -9.09 -0.20
CA TRP A 12 -19.61 -7.97 -1.15
C TRP A 12 -20.11 -8.41 -2.53
N ARG A 13 -21.05 -7.65 -3.11
CA ARG A 13 -21.53 -7.90 -4.47
C ARG A 13 -20.42 -7.60 -5.47
N THR A 14 -20.04 -8.58 -6.28
CA THR A 14 -19.02 -8.46 -7.34
C THR A 14 -19.66 -8.08 -8.68
N PRO A 15 -18.88 -7.56 -9.66
CA PRO A 15 -19.44 -7.24 -11.00
C PRO A 15 -20.06 -8.48 -11.65
N ALA A 16 -19.43 -9.64 -11.48
CA ALA A 16 -19.93 -10.95 -11.93
C ALA A 16 -21.28 -11.35 -11.29
N ARG A 17 -21.66 -10.76 -10.15
CA ARG A 17 -22.88 -11.08 -9.40
C ARG A 17 -23.97 -10.00 -9.47
N GLY A 18 -23.80 -8.90 -10.20
CA GLY A 18 -24.88 -7.89 -10.28
C GLY A 18 -24.57 -6.52 -10.85
N GLY A 19 -23.75 -6.41 -11.91
CA GLY A 19 -23.50 -5.16 -12.62
C GLY A 19 -22.68 -4.14 -11.82
N ASP A 20 -22.62 -2.91 -12.32
CA ASP A 20 -21.86 -1.81 -11.69
C ASP A 20 -22.34 -1.57 -10.26
N THR A 21 -21.49 -1.91 -9.30
CA THR A 21 -21.82 -1.85 -7.86
C THR A 21 -20.83 -0.93 -7.16
N LEU A 22 -21.39 0.03 -6.42
CA LEU A 22 -20.63 0.85 -5.49
C LEU A 22 -20.42 0.09 -4.17
N ARG A 23 -19.17 0.02 -3.69
CA ARG A 23 -18.81 -0.59 -2.41
C ARG A 23 -18.24 0.48 -1.50
N LEU A 24 -18.97 0.82 -0.44
CA LEU A 24 -18.56 1.83 0.54
C LEU A 24 -18.51 1.18 1.92
N MET A 25 -17.48 1.49 2.69
CA MET A 25 -17.35 1.13 4.10
C MET A 25 -17.30 2.42 4.92
N ILE A 26 -18.17 2.54 5.92
CA ILE A 26 -18.09 3.61 6.93
C ILE A 26 -17.47 2.99 8.18
N LEU A 27 -16.21 3.32 8.47
CA LEU A 27 -15.47 2.76 9.60
C LEU A 27 -15.53 3.77 10.76
N VAL A 28 -16.17 3.43 11.87
CA VAL A 28 -16.33 4.34 13.02
C VAL A 28 -15.53 3.81 14.19
N ALA A 29 -14.64 4.61 14.77
CA ALA A 29 -13.89 4.24 15.98
C ALA A 29 -13.46 5.45 16.80
N ASP A 30 -13.27 5.23 18.10
CA ASP A 30 -12.77 6.16 19.10
C ASP A 30 -11.31 5.87 19.53
N ALA A 31 -10.61 4.99 18.81
CA ALA A 31 -9.25 4.56 19.11
C ALA A 31 -8.51 4.08 17.85
N PRO A 32 -7.15 4.12 17.82
CA PRO A 32 -6.37 3.56 16.73
C PRO A 32 -6.54 2.04 16.62
N PRO A 33 -6.28 1.44 15.44
CA PRO A 33 -6.18 -0.01 15.35
C PRO A 33 -4.95 -0.49 16.12
N HIS A 34 -5.04 -1.69 16.70
CA HIS A 34 -3.89 -2.40 17.24
C HIS A 34 -2.87 -2.68 16.13
N LEU A 35 -1.62 -2.28 16.36
CA LEU A 35 -0.47 -2.55 15.48
C LEU A 35 0.47 -3.61 16.07
N ASP A 36 0.16 -4.07 17.27
CA ASP A 36 0.97 -4.96 18.11
C ASP A 36 0.50 -6.41 18.08
N TYR A 37 -0.50 -6.73 17.26
CA TYR A 37 -0.96 -8.09 17.04
C TYR A 37 -0.01 -8.84 16.11
N GLY A 38 1.15 -9.25 16.64
CA GLY A 38 2.12 -10.08 15.92
C GLY A 38 1.67 -11.52 15.65
N TRP A 39 0.43 -11.88 16.05
CA TRP A 39 -0.17 -13.20 15.86
C TRP A 39 -1.36 -13.19 14.89
N GLU A 40 -1.84 -12.01 14.47
CA GLU A 40 -2.88 -11.90 13.45
C GLU A 40 -2.21 -11.77 12.08
N ASP A 41 -2.64 -12.58 11.10
CA ASP A 41 -2.10 -12.55 9.73
C ASP A 41 -2.64 -11.36 8.90
N PHE A 42 -3.21 -10.34 9.55
CA PHE A 42 -3.79 -9.16 8.91
C PHE A 42 -3.49 -7.88 9.69
N SER A 43 -3.45 -6.77 8.96
CA SER A 43 -3.12 -5.45 9.47
C SER A 43 -3.92 -4.39 8.71
N TYR A 44 -4.01 -3.17 9.24
CA TYR A 44 -4.82 -2.13 8.60
C TYR A 44 -4.35 -1.80 7.17
N ASP A 45 -3.04 -1.86 6.92
CA ASP A 45 -2.40 -1.51 5.66
C ASP A 45 -2.60 -2.60 4.60
N THR A 46 -2.52 -3.87 4.98
CA THR A 46 -2.84 -5.00 4.10
C THR A 46 -4.33 -4.98 3.72
N ASP A 47 -5.22 -4.78 4.69
CA ASP A 47 -6.66 -4.63 4.44
C ASP A 47 -6.98 -3.38 3.59
N MET A 48 -6.24 -2.28 3.77
CA MET A 48 -6.41 -1.05 2.98
C MET A 48 -6.10 -1.29 1.50
N ILE A 49 -5.00 -1.99 1.21
CA ILE A 49 -4.60 -2.33 -0.16
C ILE A 49 -5.64 -3.23 -0.81
N GLU A 50 -6.09 -4.25 -0.08
CA GLU A 50 -7.13 -5.17 -0.54
C GLU A 50 -8.47 -4.46 -0.79
N ALA A 51 -8.87 -3.53 0.08
CA ALA A 51 -10.05 -2.72 -0.11
C ALA A 51 -9.98 -1.90 -1.41
N ALA A 52 -8.84 -1.26 -1.68
CA ALA A 52 -8.62 -0.51 -2.91
C ALA A 52 -8.70 -1.40 -4.16
N GLN A 53 -8.05 -2.57 -4.14
CA GLN A 53 -8.10 -3.55 -5.25
C GLN A 53 -9.53 -4.03 -5.52
N ARG A 54 -10.32 -4.25 -4.46
CA ARG A 54 -11.73 -4.63 -4.55
C ARG A 54 -12.65 -3.45 -4.88
N GLY A 55 -12.13 -2.24 -5.09
CA GLY A 55 -12.91 -1.04 -5.35
C GLY A 55 -13.83 -0.64 -4.18
N VAL A 56 -13.48 -1.04 -2.96
CA VAL A 56 -14.15 -0.65 -1.72
C VAL A 56 -13.55 0.66 -1.22
N LYS A 57 -14.38 1.69 -1.13
CA LYS A 57 -13.97 2.98 -0.57
C LYS A 57 -14.24 3.02 0.92
N ILE A 58 -13.24 3.38 1.71
CA ILE A 58 -13.33 3.48 3.16
C ILE A 58 -13.49 4.96 3.55
N PHE A 59 -14.54 5.25 4.31
CA PHE A 59 -14.80 6.55 4.92
C PHE A 59 -14.68 6.40 6.43
N PRO A 60 -13.49 6.60 6.98
CA PRO A 60 -13.28 6.54 8.41
C PRO A 60 -13.92 7.75 9.11
N VAL A 61 -14.55 7.50 10.26
CA VAL A 61 -15.14 8.46 11.18
C VAL A 61 -14.39 8.33 12.50
N GLY A 62 -13.51 9.30 12.78
CA GLY A 62 -12.84 9.43 14.07
C GLY A 62 -13.78 10.01 15.12
N ALA A 63 -14.00 9.27 16.20
CA ALA A 63 -14.72 9.73 17.37
C ALA A 63 -13.75 10.24 18.44
N SER A 64 -14.31 10.72 19.56
CA SER A 64 -13.52 11.21 20.68
C SER A 64 -12.62 10.13 21.26
N GLY A 65 -11.31 10.37 21.30
CA GLY A 65 -10.32 9.41 21.80
C GLY A 65 -9.37 8.86 20.73
N LEU A 66 -9.68 9.09 19.45
CA LEU A 66 -8.77 8.75 18.37
C LEU A 66 -7.53 9.67 18.46
N ASP A 67 -6.38 9.07 18.74
CA ASP A 67 -5.11 9.78 18.90
C ASP A 67 -4.44 10.11 17.55
N GLU A 68 -3.31 10.81 17.59
CA GLU A 68 -2.54 11.21 16.39
C GLU A 68 -2.18 10.02 15.49
N GLN A 69 -1.87 8.85 16.07
CA GLN A 69 -1.58 7.64 15.32
C GLN A 69 -2.83 7.14 14.59
N GLY A 70 -3.97 7.09 15.29
CA GLY A 70 -5.26 6.71 14.74
C GLY A 70 -5.70 7.64 13.62
N GLU A 71 -5.52 8.95 13.79
CA GLU A 71 -5.77 9.95 12.75
C GLU A 71 -4.91 9.71 11.51
N TYR A 72 -3.62 9.47 11.69
CA TYR A 72 -2.71 9.17 10.59
C TYR A 72 -3.17 7.94 9.81
N ILE A 73 -3.57 6.87 10.50
CA ILE A 73 -4.08 5.64 9.89
C ILE A 73 -5.41 5.86 9.18
N PHE A 74 -6.34 6.59 9.80
CA PHE A 74 -7.66 6.86 9.23
C PHE A 74 -7.55 7.73 7.98
N ARG A 75 -6.62 8.70 7.96
CA ARG A 75 -6.32 9.50 6.78
C ARG A 75 -5.73 8.66 5.65
N GLN A 76 -4.83 7.71 5.96
CA GLN A 76 -4.30 6.77 4.95
C GLN A 76 -5.42 5.92 4.36
N LEU A 77 -6.26 5.29 5.18
CA LEU A 77 -7.42 4.49 4.74
C LEU A 77 -8.32 5.29 3.79
N ALA A 78 -8.65 6.52 4.17
CA ALA A 78 -9.46 7.42 3.35
C ALA A 78 -8.77 7.76 2.02
N GLN A 79 -7.52 8.22 2.07
CA GLN A 79 -6.80 8.68 0.89
C GLN A 79 -6.55 7.54 -0.10
N PHE A 80 -6.09 6.39 0.38
CA PHE A 80 -5.69 5.26 -0.45
C PHE A 80 -6.88 4.63 -1.17
N THR A 81 -8.04 4.57 -0.50
CA THR A 81 -9.27 4.00 -1.08
C THR A 81 -10.16 5.04 -1.77
N GLY A 82 -9.73 6.31 -1.84
CA GLY A 82 -10.47 7.40 -2.47
C GLY A 82 -11.74 7.82 -1.73
N GLY A 83 -11.77 7.61 -0.41
CA GLY A 83 -12.78 8.10 0.53
C GLY A 83 -12.43 9.45 1.15
N LYS A 84 -12.97 9.73 2.33
CA LYS A 84 -12.72 10.96 3.11
C LYS A 84 -12.67 10.64 4.59
N PHE A 85 -11.70 11.24 5.28
CA PHE A 85 -11.68 11.24 6.74
C PHE A 85 -12.77 12.18 7.27
N ILE A 86 -13.56 11.67 8.19
CA ILE A 86 -14.64 12.36 8.89
C ILE A 86 -14.28 12.27 10.37
N PHE A 87 -14.67 13.27 11.15
CA PHE A 87 -14.45 13.26 12.58
C PHE A 87 -15.62 13.93 13.29
N LEU A 88 -15.77 13.61 14.58
CA LEU A 88 -16.79 14.23 15.44
C LEU A 88 -16.27 15.56 16.00
N THR A 89 -17.20 16.48 16.24
CA THR A 89 -16.95 17.78 16.86
C THR A 89 -17.91 17.98 18.04
N TYR A 90 -17.47 18.74 19.03
CA TYR A 90 -18.13 18.91 20.32
C TYR A 90 -18.19 20.40 20.73
N GLU A 91 -18.97 20.72 21.77
CA GLU A 91 -19.01 22.07 22.34
C GLU A 91 -17.66 22.44 22.97
N ASP A 92 -17.06 21.48 23.68
CA ASP A 92 -15.66 21.48 24.12
C ASP A 92 -14.96 20.29 23.44
N GLY A 93 -13.93 20.56 22.64
CA GLY A 93 -13.20 19.55 21.87
C GLY A 93 -12.55 18.45 22.71
N ASP A 94 -12.29 18.72 23.99
CA ASP A 94 -11.68 17.79 24.94
C ASP A 94 -12.70 17.06 25.82
N ASP A 95 -13.97 17.47 25.81
CA ASP A 95 -15.06 16.79 26.54
C ASP A 95 -16.18 16.30 25.59
N PRO A 96 -16.20 15.01 25.25
CA PRO A 96 -17.24 14.42 24.40
C PRO A 96 -18.65 14.47 25.00
N ARG A 97 -18.77 14.76 26.30
CA ARG A 97 -20.06 14.92 27.01
C ARG A 97 -20.58 16.36 26.98
N SER A 98 -19.77 17.31 26.51
CA SER A 98 -20.13 18.74 26.43
C SER A 98 -21.34 18.99 25.55
N GLY A 99 -21.57 18.12 24.55
CA GLY A 99 -22.68 18.23 23.61
C GLY A 99 -22.20 18.58 22.21
N PRO A 100 -23.13 18.82 21.26
CA PRO A 100 -22.78 19.12 19.89
C PRO A 100 -22.20 20.53 19.78
N GLY A 101 -21.06 20.63 19.10
CA GLY A 101 -20.44 21.92 18.80
C GLY A 101 -19.49 21.82 17.63
N THR A 102 -18.59 22.79 17.53
CA THR A 102 -17.68 22.92 16.40
C THR A 102 -16.23 22.68 16.75
N GLU A 103 -15.90 22.36 18.00
CA GLU A 103 -14.53 22.14 18.44
C GLU A 103 -14.11 20.68 18.31
N THR A 104 -12.82 20.45 18.18
CA THR A 104 -12.21 19.11 18.05
C THR A 104 -10.78 19.15 18.54
N SER A 105 -10.33 18.07 19.15
CA SER A 105 -8.93 17.85 19.52
C SER A 105 -8.10 17.25 18.37
N HIS A 106 -8.73 16.88 17.26
CA HIS A 106 -8.03 16.37 16.08
C HIS A 106 -7.18 17.44 15.37
N ASP A 107 -6.08 17.04 14.77
CA ASP A 107 -5.19 17.93 13.99
C ASP A 107 -5.79 18.25 12.61
N VAL A 108 -6.81 19.10 12.59
CA VAL A 108 -7.61 19.46 11.40
C VAL A 108 -7.87 20.96 11.33
N GLU A 109 -7.82 21.48 10.13
CA GLU A 109 -8.20 22.86 9.82
C GLU A 109 -9.22 22.92 8.69
N ASN A 110 -9.94 24.04 8.57
CA ASN A 110 -10.82 24.35 7.43
C ASN A 110 -11.88 23.26 7.13
N TYR A 111 -12.51 22.73 8.17
CA TYR A 111 -13.59 21.74 8.04
C TYR A 111 -14.99 22.37 8.09
N SER A 112 -15.96 21.61 7.61
CA SER A 112 -17.38 21.95 7.70
C SER A 112 -18.07 21.05 8.72
N VAL A 113 -18.81 21.64 9.65
CA VAL A 113 -19.58 20.91 10.65
C VAL A 113 -21.00 20.63 10.15
N ASN A 114 -21.46 19.41 10.35
CA ASN A 114 -22.84 19.01 10.10
C ASN A 114 -23.17 17.78 10.95
N THR A 115 -24.45 17.42 11.04
CA THR A 115 -24.85 16.20 11.73
C THR A 115 -24.36 14.97 10.95
N LEU A 116 -23.90 13.94 11.67
CA LEU A 116 -23.27 12.76 11.07
C LEU A 116 -24.17 12.07 10.03
N ASP A 117 -25.48 12.01 10.28
CA ASP A 117 -26.48 11.48 9.34
C ASP A 117 -26.47 12.23 8.01
N LYS A 118 -26.45 13.58 8.04
CA LYS A 118 -26.39 14.42 6.85
C LYS A 118 -25.07 14.26 6.11
N LEU A 119 -23.96 14.10 6.82
CA LEU A 119 -22.64 13.84 6.22
C LEU A 119 -22.62 12.50 5.49
N ILE A 120 -23.05 11.41 6.15
CA ILE A 120 -23.09 10.07 5.54
C ILE A 120 -24.01 10.07 4.32
N VAL A 121 -25.22 10.64 4.41
CA VAL A 121 -26.13 10.75 3.27
C VAL A 121 -25.51 11.54 2.12
N ARG A 122 -24.82 12.65 2.40
CA ARG A 122 -24.14 13.46 1.39
C ARG A 122 -23.02 12.67 0.69
N LEU A 123 -22.22 11.92 1.44
CA LEU A 123 -21.12 11.10 0.91
C LEU A 123 -21.65 10.01 -0.01
N VAL A 124 -22.63 9.23 0.45
CA VAL A 124 -23.26 8.16 -0.34
C VAL A 124 -23.89 8.72 -1.62
N ARG A 125 -24.62 9.84 -1.54
CA ARG A 125 -25.18 10.51 -2.71
C ARG A 125 -24.10 10.97 -3.69
N GLY A 126 -23.00 11.51 -3.19
CA GLY A 126 -21.87 11.95 -4.00
C GLY A 126 -21.23 10.81 -4.79
N GLU A 127 -21.04 9.65 -4.17
CA GLU A 127 -20.49 8.47 -4.85
C GLU A 127 -21.50 7.85 -5.84
N LEU A 128 -22.79 7.77 -5.47
CA LEU A 128 -23.84 7.28 -6.37
C LEU A 128 -24.01 8.16 -7.62
N ALA A 129 -23.83 9.47 -7.50
CA ALA A 129 -23.91 10.38 -8.64
C ALA A 129 -22.85 10.10 -9.71
N LYS A 130 -21.69 9.58 -9.32
CA LYS A 130 -20.59 9.21 -10.24
C LYS A 130 -20.95 8.00 -11.11
N LEU A 131 -21.83 7.11 -10.63
CA LEU A 131 -22.31 5.96 -11.41
C LEU A 131 -23.35 6.31 -12.47
N ARG A 132 -23.98 7.49 -12.38
CA ARG A 132 -25.09 7.88 -13.27
C ARG A 132 -24.66 8.72 -14.48
N GLN A 133 -23.39 9.10 -14.55
CA GLN A 133 -22.86 9.78 -15.72
C GLN A 133 -22.26 8.71 -16.65
N PRO A 134 -22.62 8.66 -17.96
CA PRO A 134 -21.75 7.96 -18.89
C PRO A 134 -20.37 8.56 -18.72
N VAL A 135 -19.35 7.72 -18.59
CA VAL A 135 -17.96 8.15 -18.70
C VAL A 135 -17.77 8.59 -20.14
N ALA A 136 -18.28 9.77 -20.50
CA ALA A 136 -17.68 10.54 -21.56
C ALA A 136 -16.21 10.61 -21.18
N ALA A 137 -15.33 10.30 -22.12
CA ALA A 137 -13.94 10.67 -22.02
C ALA A 137 -13.93 12.20 -21.81
N GLN A 138 -14.03 12.60 -20.54
CA GLN A 138 -13.70 13.94 -20.13
C GLN A 138 -12.23 13.99 -20.44
N SER A 139 -11.90 14.64 -21.56
CA SER A 139 -10.61 15.30 -21.68
C SER A 139 -10.41 16.01 -20.35
N THR A 140 -9.54 15.45 -19.53
CA THR A 140 -9.03 16.10 -18.34
C THR A 140 -8.26 17.31 -18.84
N ALA A 141 -8.97 18.40 -19.11
CA ALA A 141 -8.53 19.66 -18.58
C ALA A 141 -8.57 19.47 -17.07
N THR A 142 -7.44 19.02 -16.52
CA THR A 142 -7.15 18.93 -15.11
C THR A 142 -7.49 20.29 -14.51
N GLN A 143 -8.71 20.45 -13.99
CA GLN A 143 -8.93 21.44 -12.97
C GLN A 143 -8.19 20.89 -11.76
N ALA A 144 -6.98 21.40 -11.58
CA ALA A 144 -6.20 21.25 -10.37
C ALA A 144 -7.05 21.78 -9.21
N GLN A 145 -7.89 20.92 -8.64
CA GLN A 145 -8.09 20.97 -7.21
C GLN A 145 -6.70 20.73 -6.65
N ALA A 146 -6.19 21.71 -5.90
CA ALA A 146 -4.94 21.53 -5.19
C ALA A 146 -5.07 20.23 -4.40
N GLN A 147 -4.36 19.18 -4.86
CA GLN A 147 -3.83 18.22 -3.93
C GLN A 147 -3.29 19.05 -2.76
N PRO A 148 -3.57 18.72 -1.50
CA PRO A 148 -2.77 19.29 -0.43
C PRO A 148 -1.33 19.07 -0.89
N THR A 149 -0.66 20.17 -1.21
CA THR A 149 0.73 20.12 -1.62
C THR A 149 1.36 19.36 -0.48
N PRO A 150 1.96 18.17 -0.72
CA PRO A 150 2.78 17.55 0.30
C PRO A 150 3.60 18.70 0.85
N ILE A 151 3.53 18.97 2.16
CA ILE A 151 4.44 19.94 2.78
C ILE A 151 5.77 19.61 2.14
N PRO A 152 6.41 20.55 1.40
CA PRO A 152 7.62 20.22 0.69
C PRO A 152 8.60 19.72 1.74
N GLN A 153 8.66 18.41 1.90
CA GLN A 153 9.82 17.78 2.47
C GLN A 153 10.92 18.31 1.56
N PRO A 154 11.98 18.92 2.13
CA PRO A 154 13.10 19.37 1.33
C PRO A 154 13.38 18.26 0.34
N ALA A 155 13.29 18.57 -0.97
CA ALA A 155 13.41 17.55 -1.98
C ALA A 155 14.71 16.81 -1.68
N LEU A 156 14.60 15.57 -1.21
CA LEU A 156 15.77 14.75 -1.08
C LEU A 156 16.22 14.58 -2.53
N GLU A 157 17.32 15.26 -2.86
CA GLU A 157 17.94 15.12 -4.17
C GLU A 157 18.08 13.62 -4.43
N PRO A 158 17.57 13.12 -5.58
CA PRO A 158 17.62 11.69 -5.86
C PRO A 158 19.08 11.25 -5.85
N VAL A 159 19.43 10.45 -4.85
CA VAL A 159 20.76 9.87 -4.75
C VAL A 159 20.74 8.58 -5.55
N SER A 160 21.64 8.51 -6.53
CA SER A 160 21.86 7.30 -7.33
C SER A 160 23.17 6.66 -6.93
N CYS A 161 23.19 5.33 -6.88
CA CYS A 161 24.40 4.55 -6.79
C CYS A 161 24.34 3.37 -7.77
N THR A 162 25.49 2.78 -8.04
CA THR A 162 25.71 1.66 -8.93
C THR A 162 26.25 0.47 -8.13
N VAL A 163 25.65 -0.69 -8.36
CA VAL A 163 26.14 -1.98 -7.88
C VAL A 163 26.66 -2.75 -9.09
N ASN A 164 27.98 -2.92 -9.18
CA ASN A 164 28.64 -3.69 -10.23
C ASN A 164 28.81 -5.14 -9.77
N LEU A 165 27.90 -6.01 -10.23
CA LEU A 165 27.92 -7.43 -9.91
C LEU A 165 29.10 -8.19 -10.56
N ARG A 166 29.63 -7.74 -11.70
CA ARG A 166 30.78 -8.39 -12.36
C ARG A 166 32.09 -8.15 -11.61
N GLU A 167 32.28 -6.92 -11.14
CA GLU A 167 33.48 -6.51 -10.41
C GLU A 167 33.33 -6.69 -8.89
N ASN A 168 32.13 -7.04 -8.43
CA ASN A 168 31.76 -7.15 -7.02
C ASN A 168 32.07 -5.87 -6.24
N GLN A 169 31.62 -4.73 -6.77
CA GLN A 169 31.84 -3.39 -6.21
C GLN A 169 30.53 -2.62 -6.19
N ASN A 170 30.40 -1.69 -5.25
CA ASN A 170 29.30 -0.71 -5.25
C ASN A 170 29.80 0.65 -4.77
N ASP A 171 29.16 1.71 -5.23
CA ASP A 171 29.41 3.09 -4.78
C ASP A 171 28.25 3.63 -3.92
N CYS A 172 27.43 2.74 -3.36
CA CYS A 172 26.25 3.11 -2.56
C CYS A 172 26.60 3.74 -1.19
N GLY A 173 27.87 3.69 -0.77
CA GLY A 173 28.42 4.56 0.28
C GLY A 173 27.58 4.61 1.56
N ASP A 174 27.30 5.84 2.03
CA ASP A 174 26.53 6.15 3.24
C ASP A 174 25.01 6.25 2.99
N ILE A 175 24.49 5.73 1.87
CA ILE A 175 23.05 5.74 1.62
C ILE A 175 22.39 4.82 2.65
N GLN A 176 21.86 5.40 3.73
CA GLN A 176 21.31 4.67 4.88
C GLN A 176 20.17 3.71 4.53
N ALA A 177 19.50 3.94 3.39
CA ALA A 177 18.45 3.07 2.88
C ALA A 177 18.98 1.82 2.17
N VAL A 178 20.26 1.74 1.82
CA VAL A 178 20.84 0.67 0.99
C VAL A 178 21.89 -0.09 1.79
N GLU A 179 21.68 -1.39 1.97
CA GLU A 179 22.65 -2.31 2.54
C GLU A 179 23.08 -3.31 1.45
N TYR A 180 24.36 -3.24 1.04
CA TYR A 180 24.96 -4.19 0.11
C TYR A 180 25.55 -5.39 0.86
N ILE A 181 25.04 -6.58 0.58
CA ILE A 181 25.53 -7.83 1.15
C ILE A 181 26.32 -8.56 0.06
N ASP A 182 27.65 -8.54 0.22
CA ASP A 182 28.56 -9.30 -0.64
C ASP A 182 28.42 -10.80 -0.31
N MET A 183 27.82 -11.55 -1.24
CA MET A 183 27.60 -12.98 -1.07
C MET A 183 28.87 -13.83 -1.28
N THR A 184 29.96 -13.25 -1.78
CA THR A 184 31.23 -13.95 -2.00
C THR A 184 32.13 -13.94 -0.75
N ALA A 185 31.85 -13.05 0.20
CA ALA A 185 32.61 -12.91 1.44
C ALA A 185 32.21 -13.99 2.48
N GLY A 186 32.88 -15.14 2.45
CA GLY A 186 32.83 -16.13 3.54
C GLY A 186 32.24 -17.50 3.20
N ASP A 187 31.69 -17.69 2.00
CA ASP A 187 31.14 -18.99 1.55
C ASP A 187 31.63 -19.31 0.13
N ARG A 188 32.51 -20.32 0.01
CA ARG A 188 33.11 -20.77 -1.27
C ARG A 188 32.16 -21.56 -2.16
N SER A 189 30.93 -21.83 -1.71
CA SER A 189 29.91 -22.55 -2.49
C SER A 189 29.08 -21.64 -3.41
N ARG A 190 29.24 -20.32 -3.29
CA ARG A 190 28.45 -19.32 -4.02
C ARG A 190 29.19 -18.79 -5.25
N LEU A 191 28.48 -18.62 -6.35
CA LEU A 191 29.05 -18.25 -7.66
C LEU A 191 29.38 -16.75 -7.72
N PRO A 192 30.46 -16.34 -8.41
CA PRO A 192 30.74 -14.92 -8.68
C PRO A 192 29.59 -14.30 -9.50
N GLY A 193 29.27 -13.03 -9.23
CA GLY A 193 28.18 -12.33 -9.92
C GLY A 193 26.83 -12.29 -9.17
N GLN A 194 26.81 -12.66 -7.89
CA GLN A 194 25.63 -12.62 -7.03
C GLN A 194 25.81 -11.63 -5.89
N ALA A 195 24.77 -10.85 -5.60
CA ALA A 195 24.72 -9.99 -4.42
C ALA A 195 23.27 -9.81 -3.95
N VAL A 196 23.11 -9.49 -2.67
CA VAL A 196 21.82 -9.04 -2.14
C VAL A 196 21.91 -7.54 -1.86
N VAL A 197 20.98 -6.78 -2.44
CA VAL A 197 20.76 -5.39 -2.09
C VAL A 197 19.53 -5.35 -1.20
N LYS A 198 19.74 -5.07 0.09
CA LYS A 198 18.65 -4.89 1.05
C LYS A 198 18.30 -3.41 1.13
N LEU A 199 17.01 -3.12 1.01
CA LEU A 199 16.50 -1.76 1.09
C LEU A 199 15.67 -1.53 2.34
N ASN A 200 15.90 -0.39 3.00
CA ASN A 200 15.07 0.10 4.09
C ASN A 200 14.52 1.49 3.73
N LEU A 201 13.27 1.51 3.26
CA LEU A 201 12.58 2.74 2.85
C LEU A 201 11.70 3.31 3.97
N ASP A 202 12.06 3.11 5.24
CA ASP A 202 11.37 3.78 6.35
C ASP A 202 11.64 5.29 6.28
N PRO A 203 10.65 6.12 5.90
CA PRO A 203 10.86 7.54 5.70
C PRO A 203 11.23 8.26 7.00
N ARG A 204 10.92 7.68 8.17
CA ARG A 204 11.28 8.25 9.48
C ARG A 204 12.76 8.09 9.79
N ARG A 205 13.41 7.09 9.19
CA ARG A 205 14.82 6.76 9.44
C ARG A 205 15.71 7.24 8.31
N THR A 206 15.29 7.05 7.06
CA THR A 206 16.15 7.25 5.89
C THR A 206 15.73 8.44 5.03
N GLY A 207 14.49 8.93 5.18
CA GLY A 207 13.94 10.03 4.38
C GLY A 207 13.54 9.63 2.95
N TYR A 208 13.71 8.36 2.56
CA TYR A 208 13.33 7.85 1.25
C TYR A 208 11.99 7.10 1.32
N VAL A 209 11.14 7.27 0.30
CA VAL A 209 9.82 6.61 0.18
C VAL A 209 9.67 5.79 -1.10
N ARG A 210 10.68 5.86 -1.99
CA ARG A 210 10.63 5.27 -3.32
C ARG A 210 12.05 4.96 -3.78
N VAL A 211 12.19 3.83 -4.46
CA VAL A 211 13.39 3.46 -5.20
C VAL A 211 13.02 3.21 -6.65
N ARG A 212 13.99 3.40 -7.55
CA ARG A 212 13.93 2.95 -8.94
C ARG A 212 15.19 2.15 -9.22
N PHE A 213 15.02 0.99 -9.84
CA PHE A 213 16.13 0.17 -10.31
C PHE A 213 16.17 0.25 -11.83
N ASP A 214 17.36 0.46 -12.37
CA ASP A 214 17.65 0.26 -13.79
C ASP A 214 18.69 -0.87 -13.86
N VAL A 215 18.25 -2.06 -14.27
CA VAL A 215 19.10 -3.26 -14.34
C VAL A 215 19.61 -3.43 -15.76
N GLN A 216 20.93 -3.57 -15.92
CA GLN A 216 21.57 -3.75 -17.21
C GLN A 216 22.27 -5.09 -17.28
N TYR A 217 21.94 -5.88 -18.30
CA TYR A 217 22.59 -7.15 -18.59
C TYR A 217 23.60 -6.96 -19.73
N GLY A 218 24.78 -7.57 -19.58
CA GLY A 218 25.81 -7.54 -20.62
C GLY A 218 25.53 -8.50 -21.79
N ASP A 219 24.68 -9.50 -21.56
CA ASP A 219 24.22 -10.53 -22.50
C ASP A 219 22.76 -10.89 -22.14
N VAL A 220 22.08 -11.71 -22.96
CA VAL A 220 20.73 -12.19 -22.61
C VAL A 220 20.81 -13.04 -21.33
N PRO A 221 20.12 -12.64 -20.23
CA PRO A 221 20.15 -13.41 -19.00
C PRO A 221 19.49 -14.78 -19.18
N SER A 222 20.01 -15.80 -18.50
CA SER A 222 19.43 -17.14 -18.44
C SER A 222 19.35 -17.60 -16.98
N GLY A 223 18.36 -18.43 -16.66
CA GLY A 223 17.95 -18.74 -15.30
C GLY A 223 17.40 -17.52 -14.56
N VAL A 224 17.38 -17.61 -13.22
CA VAL A 224 16.95 -16.51 -12.33
C VAL A 224 18.05 -15.44 -12.31
N SER A 225 17.72 -14.23 -12.75
CA SER A 225 18.69 -13.13 -12.91
C SER A 225 18.33 -11.85 -12.15
N LEU A 226 17.11 -11.74 -11.62
CA LEU A 226 16.68 -10.72 -10.68
C LEU A 226 15.60 -11.30 -9.77
N HIS A 227 15.68 -11.00 -8.48
CA HIS A 227 14.67 -11.32 -7.50
C HIS A 227 14.37 -10.09 -6.64
N LEU A 228 13.10 -9.72 -6.54
CA LEU A 228 12.60 -8.69 -5.63
C LEU A 228 11.54 -9.34 -4.74
N GLY A 229 11.76 -9.33 -3.44
CA GLY A 229 10.80 -9.84 -2.46
C GLY A 229 10.82 -8.97 -1.20
N ASP A 230 9.73 -9.00 -0.45
CA ASP A 230 9.56 -8.26 0.81
C ASP A 230 9.82 -9.11 2.07
N SER A 231 10.25 -10.37 1.91
CA SER A 231 10.67 -11.27 3.00
C SER A 231 12.17 -11.56 3.03
N ALA A 232 12.66 -11.91 4.23
CA ALA A 232 14.01 -12.37 4.49
C ALA A 232 14.35 -13.74 3.89
N PHE A 233 13.35 -14.48 3.41
CA PHE A 233 13.49 -15.86 2.92
C PHE A 233 13.26 -16.02 1.41
N GLY A 234 12.86 -14.96 0.70
CA GLY A 234 12.62 -15.01 -0.74
C GLY A 234 13.87 -15.45 -1.50
N ASP A 235 13.80 -16.64 -2.11
CA ASP A 235 14.95 -17.36 -2.67
C ASP A 235 14.97 -17.38 -4.22
N GLY A 236 14.03 -16.66 -4.85
CA GLY A 236 13.91 -16.62 -6.30
C GLY A 236 13.09 -17.76 -6.91
N TRP A 237 12.52 -18.65 -6.10
CA TRP A 237 11.62 -19.69 -6.54
C TRP A 237 10.21 -19.42 -6.01
N GLY A 238 9.39 -18.76 -6.84
CA GLY A 238 8.04 -18.35 -6.45
C GLY A 238 7.26 -19.43 -5.70
N GLY A 239 6.71 -19.05 -4.55
CA GLY A 239 5.89 -19.93 -3.71
C GLY A 239 6.68 -20.93 -2.87
N ASP A 240 7.66 -20.46 -2.09
CA ASP A 240 8.23 -21.23 -0.99
C ASP A 240 7.15 -21.41 0.11
N GLY A 241 6.35 -22.47 -0.02
CA GLY A 241 5.21 -22.77 0.85
C GLY A 241 5.52 -23.09 2.32
N GLY A 242 6.58 -22.50 2.89
CA GLY A 242 7.01 -22.64 4.27
C GLY A 242 6.73 -21.42 5.16
N GLU A 243 6.40 -20.25 4.61
CA GLU A 243 6.18 -19.03 5.41
C GLU A 243 4.69 -18.65 5.51
N PRO A 244 4.21 -18.20 6.69
CA PRO A 244 2.86 -17.63 6.84
C PRO A 244 2.74 -16.20 6.26
N GLY A 245 3.87 -15.58 5.88
CA GLY A 245 3.92 -14.25 5.27
C GLY A 245 3.37 -14.26 3.85
N ARG A 246 2.39 -13.40 3.56
CA ARG A 246 1.91 -13.15 2.21
C ARG A 246 2.92 -12.27 1.48
N ASN A 247 4.01 -12.87 0.99
CA ASN A 247 5.06 -12.09 0.33
C ASN A 247 4.68 -11.80 -1.12
N ALA A 248 5.06 -10.62 -1.60
CA ALA A 248 4.96 -10.25 -3.00
C ALA A 248 6.34 -10.36 -3.64
N GLU A 249 6.41 -11.09 -4.75
CA GLU A 249 7.66 -11.37 -5.43
C GLU A 249 7.62 -10.90 -6.88
N ALA A 250 8.75 -10.40 -7.37
CA ALA A 250 8.98 -10.20 -8.80
C ALA A 250 10.29 -10.87 -9.18
N VAL A 251 10.22 -11.81 -10.12
CA VAL A 251 11.34 -12.65 -10.52
C VAL A 251 11.55 -12.55 -12.02
N LEU A 252 12.80 -12.36 -12.44
CA LEU A 252 13.18 -12.41 -13.85
C LEU A 252 13.87 -13.75 -14.14
N ILE A 253 13.21 -14.60 -14.94
CA ILE A 253 13.68 -15.94 -15.30
C ILE A 253 13.77 -16.04 -16.82
N ASP A 254 14.95 -16.37 -17.35
CA ASP A 254 15.17 -16.56 -18.80
C ASP A 254 14.71 -15.37 -19.67
N GLY A 255 14.69 -14.16 -19.11
CA GLY A 255 14.23 -12.93 -19.78
C GLY A 255 12.74 -12.60 -19.60
N ASP A 256 11.98 -13.45 -18.93
CA ASP A 256 10.56 -13.27 -18.62
C ASP A 256 10.39 -12.76 -17.18
N LEU A 257 9.65 -11.67 -17.00
CA LEU A 257 9.33 -11.10 -15.68
C LEU A 257 8.02 -11.69 -15.17
N LEU A 258 8.11 -12.38 -14.05
CA LEU A 258 6.99 -12.98 -13.33
C LEU A 258 6.72 -12.14 -12.08
N VAL A 259 5.46 -11.79 -11.85
CA VAL A 259 5.02 -11.03 -10.67
C VAL A 259 4.02 -11.88 -9.89
N TYR A 260 4.36 -12.17 -8.64
CA TYR A 260 3.57 -12.95 -7.70
C TYR A 260 3.00 -12.03 -6.61
N GLY A 261 1.72 -12.25 -6.29
CA GLY A 261 0.99 -11.40 -5.35
C GLY A 261 0.92 -11.93 -3.92
N SER A 262 1.07 -13.25 -3.73
CA SER A 262 1.04 -13.91 -2.43
C SER A 262 1.45 -15.39 -2.54
N ASP A 263 2.54 -15.75 -1.87
CA ASP A 263 3.10 -17.11 -1.90
C ASP A 263 2.22 -18.16 -1.20
N GLY A 264 1.35 -17.75 -0.27
CA GLY A 264 0.53 -18.65 0.53
C GLY A 264 -0.81 -19.09 -0.08
N VAL A 265 -1.29 -18.48 -1.17
CA VAL A 265 -2.65 -18.74 -1.68
C VAL A 265 -2.68 -19.95 -2.61
N PRO A 266 -3.46 -21.02 -2.32
CA PRO A 266 -3.62 -22.14 -3.25
C PRO A 266 -4.20 -21.67 -4.59
N ALA A 267 -3.72 -22.23 -5.70
CA ALA A 267 -4.30 -21.97 -7.03
C ALA A 267 -5.82 -22.26 -7.00
N GLY A 268 -6.63 -21.22 -7.24
CA GLY A 268 -8.10 -21.27 -7.12
C GLY A 268 -8.70 -20.56 -5.90
N GLN A 269 -7.90 -20.09 -4.93
CA GLN A 269 -8.35 -19.24 -3.81
C GLN A 269 -7.97 -17.75 -3.96
N ALA A 270 -7.09 -17.43 -4.92
CA ALA A 270 -6.87 -16.04 -5.32
C ALA A 270 -8.12 -15.49 -6.03
N LEU A 271 -8.37 -14.18 -5.93
CA LEU A 271 -9.57 -13.54 -6.50
C LEU A 271 -9.71 -13.74 -8.02
N ASP A 272 -8.61 -14.02 -8.72
CA ASP A 272 -8.54 -14.38 -10.14
C ASP A 272 -8.12 -15.84 -10.39
N GLY A 273 -7.91 -16.62 -9.32
CA GLY A 273 -7.47 -18.01 -9.35
C GLY A 273 -5.98 -18.24 -9.64
N ARG A 274 -5.16 -17.18 -9.74
CA ARG A 274 -3.73 -17.27 -10.09
C ARG A 274 -2.83 -16.81 -8.94
N ARG A 275 -1.72 -17.52 -8.74
CA ARG A 275 -0.62 -17.08 -7.86
C ARG A 275 0.24 -16.01 -8.53
N GLU A 276 0.41 -16.16 -9.83
CA GLU A 276 1.08 -15.23 -10.73
C GLU A 276 0.07 -14.16 -11.19
N LEU A 277 0.30 -12.92 -10.78
CA LEU A 277 -0.52 -11.76 -11.16
C LEU A 277 -0.23 -11.34 -12.59
N ALA A 278 1.02 -11.48 -13.05
CA ALA A 278 1.42 -11.15 -14.41
C ALA A 278 2.70 -11.89 -14.82
N GLU A 279 2.75 -12.29 -16.08
CA GLU A 279 3.94 -12.73 -16.80
C GLU A 279 4.15 -11.78 -17.98
N TYR A 280 5.34 -11.20 -18.06
CA TYR A 280 5.78 -10.39 -19.17
C TYR A 280 6.91 -11.11 -19.88
N LYS A 281 6.67 -11.49 -21.13
CA LYS A 281 7.62 -12.26 -21.94
C LYS A 281 8.63 -11.37 -22.63
N ASP A 282 9.87 -11.85 -22.72
CA ASP A 282 10.99 -11.19 -23.37
C ASP A 282 11.18 -9.73 -22.91
N VAL A 283 11.13 -9.43 -21.60
CA VAL A 283 11.28 -8.04 -21.12
C VAL A 283 12.70 -7.51 -21.24
N VAL A 284 13.66 -8.40 -21.45
CA VAL A 284 15.06 -8.06 -21.70
C VAL A 284 15.29 -8.07 -23.21
N ARG A 285 14.92 -6.97 -23.87
CA ARG A 285 15.28 -6.72 -25.28
C ARG A 285 16.15 -5.48 -25.41
#